data_AF-A0A933J989-F1
#
_entry.id   AF-A0A933J989-F1
#
_cell.length_a   1.000
_cell.length_b   1.000
_cell.length_c   1.000
_cell.angle_alpha   90.00
_cell.angle_beta   90.00
_cell.angle_gamma   90.00
#
_symmetry.space_group_name_H-M   'P 1'
#
loop_
_entity.id
_entity.type
_entity.pdbx_description
1 polymer ?
#
loop_
_entity_poly.entity_id
_entity_poly.type
_entity_poly.pdbx_seq_one_letter_code
_entity_poly.pdbx_strand_id
1 'polypeptide(L)'
;MKKQALFLNFLFPRPSSLLPHPFKLYAGVLFALFLCGCGNYYSVRIPYYLPDNDNAVEIKKALSSLYIVVRARPEPEENALGNLAGALLKQRDLEFNVFALARKIARALSKPGASVKAYRVSRSGEAADPYAGYFAPAGVLEIKVSDPQVSARKEERTSSYLDKQKKKQTVKSTVWVYSASVAADIRLMSGPDLRTLDKTAETFVRSEERTDNKKDTGGWYQEHQEALFNDAAARLAGRYIGKPVLRYRPVFSKKGDKEAVRASDLARKDKWSEAEAVWNKRLKEKGGWRDLMGLAVAAEVRKDYVPAREYYLKARDAAAGDKEAGAARWGEILGDLEIMLSSVPAAAGPARDWFGVPAAVLPFADETTSIDGPPMLRALVYEALKSGGYRVQALEDTDKILLSHGLTQGGQLGAAEHAELCEWLGVERLFYGDINEFGEVMAGVYNRRAIKGRLLLWDLKERNFIWNAEPSVVKVRMPKSLVGGLFSQLARGLLERFKNKPLAYEGALFAAGAAEALPNR
;
A
#
# COMPACT_ATOMS: atom_id res chain seq x y z
N MET A 1 33.12 8.49 43.87
CA MET A 1 31.82 8.26 44.55
C MET A 1 30.92 9.47 44.37
N LYS A 2 29.91 9.40 43.50
CA LYS A 2 28.71 10.27 43.47
C LYS A 2 27.76 9.68 42.42
N LYS A 3 26.67 9.07 42.86
CA LYS A 3 25.57 8.57 42.01
C LYS A 3 24.57 9.70 41.84
N GLN A 4 24.25 10.05 40.59
CA GLN A 4 23.07 10.83 40.23
C GLN A 4 21.94 9.88 39.85
N ALA A 5 20.74 10.23 40.33
CA ALA A 5 19.51 9.46 40.25
C ALA A 5 18.79 9.69 38.92
N LEU A 6 18.36 8.59 38.29
CA LEU A 6 17.38 8.55 37.21
C LEU A 6 15.98 8.42 37.83
N PHE A 7 15.15 9.44 37.62
CA PHE A 7 13.71 9.40 37.86
C PHE A 7 13.05 8.52 36.79
N LEU A 8 12.35 7.46 37.20
CA LEU A 8 11.45 6.68 36.36
C LEU A 8 10.01 6.99 36.78
N ASN A 9 9.24 7.48 35.83
CA ASN A 9 7.83 7.81 35.99
C ASN A 9 6.96 6.55 36.15
N PHE A 10 5.89 6.77 36.90
CA PHE A 10 4.92 5.81 37.42
C PHE A 10 4.17 4.98 36.37
N LEU A 11 3.92 3.74 36.79
CA LEU A 11 3.00 2.76 36.22
C LEU A 11 1.55 3.25 36.26
N PHE A 12 0.88 3.25 35.12
CA PHE A 12 -0.57 3.05 35.05
C PHE A 12 -0.85 1.55 34.90
N PRO A 13 -1.64 0.91 35.77
CA PRO A 13 -2.13 -0.44 35.52
C PRO A 13 -3.25 -0.41 34.47
N ARG A 14 -3.16 -1.29 33.46
CA ARG A 14 -4.29 -1.59 32.56
C ARG A 14 -5.38 -2.32 33.36
N PRO A 15 -6.67 -1.98 33.18
CA PRO A 15 -7.75 -2.68 33.87
C PRO A 15 -8.00 -4.06 33.23
N SER A 16 -7.99 -5.07 34.08
CA SER A 16 -8.43 -6.43 33.84
C SER A 16 -9.95 -6.51 33.66
N SER A 17 -10.37 -7.13 32.56
CA SER A 17 -11.75 -7.48 32.25
C SER A 17 -12.30 -8.52 33.24
N LEU A 18 -13.19 -8.08 34.13
CA LEU A 18 -14.06 -8.93 34.94
C LEU A 18 -15.52 -8.69 34.51
N LEU A 19 -16.23 -9.81 34.37
CA LEU A 19 -17.64 -9.94 33.99
C LEU A 19 -18.58 -9.02 34.80
N PRO A 20 -19.62 -8.43 34.20
CA PRO A 20 -20.60 -7.67 34.96
C PRO A 20 -21.67 -8.58 35.57
N HIS A 21 -21.99 -8.31 36.83
CA HIS A 21 -23.20 -8.75 37.51
C HIS A 21 -24.47 -8.34 36.74
N PRO A 22 -25.56 -9.14 36.80
CA PRO A 22 -26.88 -8.67 36.44
C PRO A 22 -27.47 -7.86 37.62
N PHE A 23 -28.41 -6.97 37.31
CA PHE A 23 -29.29 -6.18 38.20
C PHE A 23 -28.96 -4.70 38.46
N LYS A 24 -29.99 -3.89 38.15
CA LYS A 24 -30.24 -2.47 38.48
C LYS A 24 -29.63 -1.40 37.57
N LEU A 25 -30.03 -1.38 36.29
CA LEU A 25 -29.94 -0.19 35.44
C LEU A 25 -31.00 -0.18 34.31
N TYR A 26 -32.30 -0.23 34.65
CA TYR A 26 -33.38 -0.25 33.64
C TYR A 26 -34.43 0.88 33.74
N ALA A 27 -34.29 1.83 34.66
CA ALA A 27 -35.25 2.94 34.75
C ALA A 27 -34.82 4.21 33.98
N GLY A 28 -33.52 4.43 33.76
CA GLY A 28 -33.00 5.66 33.11
C GLY A 28 -32.91 5.60 31.57
N VAL A 29 -32.74 4.41 30.99
CA VAL A 29 -32.58 4.25 29.53
C VAL A 29 -33.93 4.25 28.80
N LEU A 30 -35.02 3.86 29.48
CA LEU A 30 -36.37 3.91 28.88
C LEU A 30 -36.88 5.35 28.70
N PHE A 31 -36.47 6.31 29.54
CA PHE A 31 -36.94 7.69 29.45
C PHE A 31 -36.26 8.49 28.31
N ALA A 32 -35.04 8.11 27.91
CA ALA A 32 -34.33 8.72 26.77
C ALA A 32 -34.91 8.31 25.40
N LEU A 33 -35.60 7.15 25.32
CA LEU A 33 -36.25 6.70 24.09
C LEU A 33 -37.61 7.39 23.84
N PHE A 34 -38.29 7.88 24.88
CA PHE A 34 -39.59 8.56 24.75
C PHE A 34 -39.51 10.05 24.36
N LEU A 35 -38.34 10.68 24.46
CA LEU A 35 -38.12 12.06 24.00
C LEU A 35 -37.66 12.16 22.52
N CYS A 36 -37.48 11.04 21.82
CA CYS A 36 -37.08 11.01 20.40
C CYS A 36 -38.26 11.16 19.41
N GLY A 37 -39.49 11.39 19.88
CA GLY A 37 -40.73 11.10 19.15
C GLY A 37 -41.43 12.23 18.39
N CYS A 38 -40.82 13.41 18.17
CA CYS A 38 -41.52 14.52 17.48
C CYS A 38 -40.73 15.18 16.34
N GLY A 39 -39.64 14.57 15.86
CA GLY A 39 -38.97 15.05 14.66
C GLY A 39 -39.75 14.68 13.40
N ASN A 40 -40.13 15.66 12.57
CA ASN A 40 -40.76 15.45 11.25
C ASN A 40 -39.80 14.87 10.18
N TYR A 41 -38.76 14.14 10.60
CA TYR A 41 -37.71 13.61 9.73
C TYR A 41 -37.25 12.22 10.17
N TYR A 42 -36.67 11.48 9.23
CA TYR A 42 -35.89 10.28 9.54
C TYR A 42 -34.46 10.45 9.00
N SER A 43 -33.52 9.70 9.54
CA SER A 43 -32.11 9.81 9.15
C SER A 43 -31.68 8.66 8.24
N VAL A 44 -30.99 9.02 7.16
CA VAL A 44 -30.36 8.09 6.22
C VAL A 44 -28.89 7.97 6.58
N ARG A 45 -28.39 6.74 6.65
CA ARG A 45 -26.99 6.46 6.98
C ARG A 45 -26.15 6.40 5.72
N ILE A 46 -25.18 7.28 5.59
CA ILE A 46 -24.28 7.35 4.43
C ILE A 46 -22.83 7.11 4.91
N PRO A 47 -22.14 6.07 4.41
CA PRO A 47 -20.76 5.80 4.79
C PRO A 47 -19.79 6.73 4.05
N TYR A 48 -18.94 7.42 4.80
CA TYR A 48 -17.85 8.24 4.29
C TYR A 48 -16.49 7.67 4.67
N TYR A 49 -15.50 7.79 3.78
CA TYR A 49 -14.10 7.43 4.04
C TYR A 49 -13.29 8.72 4.20
N LEU A 50 -13.25 9.20 5.45
CA LEU A 50 -12.62 10.47 5.81
C LEU A 50 -11.27 10.20 6.49
N PRO A 51 -10.17 10.86 6.05
CA PRO A 51 -8.91 10.84 6.78
C PRO A 51 -9.07 11.36 8.21
N ASP A 52 -8.33 10.79 9.15
CA ASP A 52 -8.27 11.25 10.54
C ASP A 52 -7.20 12.36 10.68
N ASN A 53 -7.43 13.50 10.05
CA ASN A 53 -6.49 14.62 9.99
C ASN A 53 -7.21 15.95 9.71
N ASP A 54 -6.72 17.05 10.29
CA ASP A 54 -7.25 18.40 10.09
C ASP A 54 -7.16 18.88 8.63
N ASN A 55 -6.22 18.35 7.84
CA ASN A 55 -6.04 18.62 6.41
C ASN A 55 -6.76 17.60 5.50
N ALA A 56 -7.91 17.06 5.93
CA ALA A 56 -8.61 15.98 5.25
C ALA A 56 -8.86 16.25 3.75
N VAL A 57 -9.19 17.49 3.36
CA VAL A 57 -9.44 17.89 1.96
C VAL A 57 -8.17 17.74 1.12
N GLU A 58 -7.06 18.34 1.54
CA GLU A 58 -5.78 18.28 0.82
C GLU A 58 -5.22 16.85 0.76
N ILE A 59 -5.37 16.09 1.86
CA ILE A 59 -4.99 14.68 1.89
C ILE A 59 -5.84 13.87 0.91
N LYS A 60 -7.15 14.10 0.86
CA LYS A 60 -8.04 13.37 -0.05
C LYS A 60 -7.71 13.65 -1.52
N LYS A 61 -7.41 14.92 -1.83
CA LYS A 61 -6.90 15.34 -3.13
C LYS A 61 -5.59 14.65 -3.46
N ALA A 62 -4.63 14.59 -2.53
CA ALA A 62 -3.36 13.90 -2.73
C ALA A 62 -3.53 12.39 -2.98
N LEU A 63 -4.50 11.76 -2.30
CA LEU A 63 -4.81 10.34 -2.45
C LEU A 63 -5.54 9.99 -3.75
N SER A 64 -6.14 10.96 -4.46
CA SER A 64 -6.89 10.70 -5.70
C SER A 64 -6.01 10.18 -6.85
N SER A 65 -4.70 10.43 -6.78
CA SER A 65 -3.69 9.95 -7.72
C SER A 65 -2.34 9.88 -6.99
N LEU A 66 -2.07 8.74 -6.36
CA LEU A 66 -0.96 8.54 -5.44
C LEU A 66 0.22 7.84 -6.12
N TYR A 67 1.42 8.36 -5.90
CA TYR A 67 2.68 7.68 -6.18
C TYR A 67 3.33 7.26 -4.86
N ILE A 68 3.73 5.99 -4.71
CA ILE A 68 4.29 5.47 -3.46
C ILE A 68 5.77 5.14 -3.65
N VAL A 69 6.63 5.65 -2.77
CA VAL A 69 8.06 5.31 -2.73
C VAL A 69 8.40 4.75 -1.37
N VAL A 70 8.79 3.48 -1.32
CA VAL A 70 9.32 2.87 -0.11
C VAL A 70 10.83 2.94 -0.16
N ARG A 71 11.42 3.70 0.76
CA ARG A 71 12.87 3.87 0.86
C ARG A 71 13.43 2.90 1.88
N ALA A 72 14.33 2.04 1.42
CA ALA A 72 15.09 1.14 2.27
C ALA A 72 16.54 1.58 2.35
N ARG A 73 17.28 1.05 3.31
CA ARG A 73 18.73 1.26 3.36
C ARG A 73 19.38 0.71 2.09
N PRO A 74 20.43 1.40 1.59
CA PRO A 74 21.31 0.81 0.59
C PRO A 74 21.79 -0.55 1.09
N GLU A 75 21.83 -1.53 0.20
CA GLU A 75 22.52 -2.77 0.54
C GLU A 75 23.99 -2.41 0.78
N PRO A 76 24.60 -2.87 1.89
CA PRO A 76 25.98 -2.56 2.17
C PRO A 76 26.83 -3.00 0.97
N GLU A 77 27.75 -2.15 0.52
CA GLU A 77 28.76 -2.57 -0.45
C GLU A 77 29.52 -3.75 0.16
N GLU A 78 29.27 -4.94 -0.39
CA GLU A 78 29.85 -6.18 0.13
C GLU A 78 31.34 -6.24 -0.21
N ASN A 79 32.16 -5.56 0.59
CA ASN A 79 33.58 -5.81 0.64
C ASN A 79 33.80 -7.23 1.19
N ALA A 80 34.65 -8.03 0.54
CA ALA A 80 34.90 -9.43 0.90
C ALA A 80 35.25 -9.66 2.39
N LEU A 81 35.81 -8.65 3.06
CA LEU A 81 36.13 -8.65 4.49
C LEU A 81 34.90 -8.42 5.40
N GLY A 82 33.91 -7.65 4.95
CA GLY A 82 32.66 -7.37 5.68
C GLY A 82 31.79 -8.61 5.85
N ASN A 83 31.69 -9.44 4.81
CA ASN A 83 30.93 -10.69 4.83
C ASN A 83 31.53 -11.73 5.80
N LEU A 84 32.86 -11.71 5.97
CA LEU A 84 33.54 -12.59 6.91
C LEU A 84 33.29 -12.17 8.37
N ALA A 85 33.29 -10.86 8.64
CA ALA A 85 32.96 -10.30 9.94
C ALA A 85 31.46 -10.51 10.29
N GLY A 86 30.55 -10.31 9.32
CA GLY A 86 29.11 -10.57 9.48
C GLY A 86 28.83 -12.05 9.77
N ALA A 87 29.47 -12.96 9.05
CA ALA A 87 29.38 -14.40 9.31
C ALA A 87 29.90 -14.80 10.71
N LEU A 88 30.91 -14.09 11.23
CA LEU A 88 31.44 -14.29 12.59
C LEU A 88 30.52 -13.73 13.69
N LEU A 89 29.78 -12.66 13.41
CA LEU A 89 28.91 -11.99 14.39
C LEU A 89 27.52 -12.63 14.55
N LYS A 90 27.20 -13.71 13.83
CA LYS A 90 25.90 -14.43 13.89
C LYS A 90 24.65 -13.54 13.71
N GLN A 91 24.81 -12.30 13.24
CA GLN A 91 23.68 -11.52 12.77
C GLN A 91 23.26 -12.15 11.45
N ARG A 92 22.31 -13.08 11.52
CA ARG A 92 21.64 -13.61 10.33
C ARG A 92 21.03 -12.41 9.63
N ASP A 93 21.44 -12.16 8.39
CA ASP A 93 20.77 -11.20 7.52
C ASP A 93 19.31 -11.62 7.42
N LEU A 94 18.46 -10.89 8.13
CA LEU A 94 17.02 -11.08 8.04
C LEU A 94 16.63 -10.52 6.68
N GLU A 95 16.39 -11.41 5.74
CA GLU A 95 15.91 -11.02 4.41
C GLU A 95 14.60 -10.24 4.58
N PHE A 96 14.66 -8.92 4.35
CA PHE A 96 13.53 -8.03 4.43
C PHE A 96 13.01 -7.76 3.02
N ASN A 97 11.86 -8.35 2.70
CA ASN A 97 11.22 -8.17 1.41
C ASN A 97 10.44 -6.83 1.37
N VAL A 98 11.18 -5.74 1.14
CA VAL A 98 10.64 -4.37 1.08
C VAL A 98 9.63 -4.22 -0.06
N PHE A 99 9.85 -4.88 -1.19
CA PHE A 99 8.93 -4.84 -2.33
C PHE A 99 7.57 -5.47 -1.99
N ALA A 100 7.55 -6.60 -1.29
CA ALA A 100 6.30 -7.20 -0.84
C ALA A 100 5.54 -6.28 0.12
N LEU A 101 6.24 -5.57 1.02
CA LEU A 101 5.64 -4.54 1.86
C LEU A 101 5.04 -3.41 1.01
N ALA A 102 5.82 -2.84 0.08
CA ALA A 102 5.38 -1.77 -0.82
C ALA A 102 4.11 -2.17 -1.59
N ARG A 103 4.08 -3.38 -2.15
CA ARG A 103 2.93 -3.94 -2.86
C ARG A 103 1.70 -4.08 -1.96
N LYS A 104 1.86 -4.56 -0.72
CA LYS A 104 0.75 -4.70 0.23
C LYS A 104 0.17 -3.33 0.59
N ILE A 105 1.02 -2.32 0.79
CA ILE A 105 0.61 -0.93 1.03
C ILE A 105 -0.13 -0.37 -0.18
N ALA A 106 0.43 -0.50 -1.38
CA ALA A 106 -0.19 -0.03 -2.62
C ALA A 106 -1.58 -0.64 -2.84
N ARG A 107 -1.72 -1.97 -2.64
CA ARG A 107 -3.02 -2.65 -2.71
C ARG A 107 -4.01 -2.18 -1.64
N ALA A 108 -3.55 -1.96 -0.41
CA ALA A 108 -4.40 -1.46 0.66
C ALA A 108 -4.88 -0.02 0.40
N LEU A 109 -4.05 0.79 -0.26
CA LEU A 109 -4.35 2.17 -0.67
C LEU A 109 -5.07 2.27 -2.02
N SER A 110 -5.21 1.18 -2.79
CA SER A 110 -5.97 1.14 -4.04
C SER A 110 -7.42 0.73 -3.81
N LYS A 111 -8.11 1.46 -2.93
CA LYS A 111 -9.50 1.21 -2.52
C LYS A 111 -10.33 2.50 -2.66
N PRO A 112 -11.68 2.43 -2.68
CA PRO A 112 -12.51 3.64 -2.76
C PRO A 112 -12.04 4.73 -1.79
N GLY A 113 -11.67 5.88 -2.34
CA GLY A 113 -11.10 7.01 -1.59
C GLY A 113 -9.60 7.23 -1.78
N ALA A 114 -8.89 6.35 -2.48
CA ALA A 114 -7.52 6.55 -2.92
C ALA A 114 -7.25 5.74 -4.22
N SER A 115 -6.34 6.21 -5.06
CA SER A 115 -5.93 5.52 -6.28
C SER A 115 -4.42 5.57 -6.42
N VAL A 116 -3.77 4.41 -6.39
CA VAL A 116 -2.32 4.32 -6.60
C VAL A 116 -2.05 4.20 -8.10
N LYS A 117 -1.22 5.11 -8.63
CA LYS A 117 -0.77 5.09 -10.03
C LYS A 117 0.42 4.16 -10.22
N ALA A 118 1.37 4.25 -9.30
CA ALA A 118 2.52 3.37 -9.26
C ALA A 118 3.13 3.36 -7.85
N TYR A 119 3.90 2.31 -7.58
CA TYR A 119 4.76 2.22 -6.40
C TYR A 119 6.14 1.69 -6.79
N ARG A 120 7.17 2.01 -5.99
CA ARG A 120 8.48 1.37 -6.12
C ARG A 120 9.25 1.31 -4.81
N VAL A 121 10.34 0.56 -4.84
CA VAL A 121 11.36 0.56 -3.79
C VAL A 121 12.54 1.41 -4.27
N SER A 122 13.01 2.31 -3.41
CA SER A 122 14.26 3.03 -3.63
C SER A 122 15.27 2.67 -2.55
N ARG A 123 16.47 2.31 -2.97
CA ARG A 123 17.64 2.14 -2.11
C ARG A 123 18.65 3.28 -2.31
N SER A 124 18.31 4.27 -3.15
CA SER A 124 19.16 5.45 -3.38
C SER A 124 19.02 6.45 -2.23
N GLY A 125 20.13 7.15 -1.95
CA GLY A 125 20.16 8.27 -1.00
C GLY A 125 19.55 9.56 -1.55
N GLU A 126 18.97 9.54 -2.76
CA GLU A 126 18.43 10.72 -3.43
C GLU A 126 17.23 11.30 -2.68
N ALA A 127 17.19 12.63 -2.54
CA ALA A 127 16.13 13.31 -1.78
C ALA A 127 14.77 13.23 -2.47
N ALA A 128 14.73 13.37 -3.80
CA ALA A 128 13.52 13.29 -4.62
C ALA A 128 13.52 11.99 -5.42
N ASP A 129 12.33 11.47 -5.71
CA ASP A 129 12.20 10.32 -6.60
C ASP A 129 12.12 10.80 -8.06
N PRO A 130 13.01 10.36 -8.96
CA PRO A 130 13.07 10.87 -10.32
C PRO A 130 11.88 10.42 -11.18
N TYR A 131 11.11 9.41 -10.75
CA TYR A 131 10.00 8.88 -11.54
C TYR A 131 8.66 9.51 -11.22
N ALA A 132 8.52 10.17 -10.07
CA ALA A 132 7.25 10.76 -9.65
C ALA A 132 6.67 11.71 -10.73
N GLY A 133 7.52 12.48 -11.42
CA GLY A 133 7.10 13.41 -12.47
C GLY A 133 6.39 12.75 -13.65
N TYR A 134 6.74 11.51 -14.03
CA TYR A 134 6.12 10.82 -15.16
C TYR A 134 4.65 10.44 -14.91
N PHE A 135 4.23 10.36 -13.65
CA PHE A 135 2.86 9.97 -13.29
C PHE A 135 1.96 11.18 -13.00
N ALA A 136 2.52 12.40 -12.95
CA ALA A 136 1.83 13.61 -12.51
C ALA A 136 0.89 13.37 -11.31
N PRO A 137 1.39 12.75 -10.22
CA PRO A 137 0.54 12.34 -9.12
C PRO A 137 0.01 13.58 -8.38
N ALA A 138 -1.21 13.46 -7.85
CA ALA A 138 -1.76 14.46 -6.94
C ALA A 138 -1.09 14.39 -5.56
N GLY A 139 -0.48 13.25 -5.22
CA GLY A 139 0.25 13.06 -3.98
C GLY A 139 1.39 12.06 -4.09
N VAL A 140 2.42 12.25 -3.27
CA VAL A 140 3.54 11.31 -3.12
C VAL A 140 3.58 10.82 -1.67
N LEU A 141 3.48 9.51 -1.48
CA LEU A 141 3.64 8.85 -0.19
C LEU A 141 5.04 8.25 -0.11
N GLU A 142 5.91 8.89 0.65
CA GLU A 142 7.25 8.41 0.96
C GLU A 142 7.25 7.64 2.28
N ILE A 143 7.83 6.44 2.29
CA ILE A 143 7.91 5.57 3.47
C ILE A 143 9.35 5.11 3.64
N LYS A 144 10.10 5.71 4.57
CA LYS A 144 11.47 5.29 4.90
C LYS A 144 11.42 4.20 5.96
N VAL A 145 11.82 2.98 5.62
CA VAL A 145 11.75 1.82 6.52
C VAL A 145 13.12 1.45 7.08
N SER A 146 13.16 1.01 8.34
CA SER A 146 14.34 0.40 8.95
C SER A 146 14.45 -1.08 8.58
N ASP A 147 15.62 -1.67 8.83
CA ASP A 147 15.76 -3.12 8.87
C ASP A 147 14.86 -3.71 9.97
N PRO A 148 14.35 -4.94 9.79
CA PRO A 148 13.51 -5.58 10.80
C PRO A 148 14.33 -5.91 12.05
N GLN A 149 13.80 -5.57 13.22
CA GLN A 149 14.32 -6.00 14.50
C GLN A 149 13.50 -7.18 15.00
N VAL A 150 14.15 -8.32 15.23
CA VAL A 150 13.50 -9.53 15.76
C VAL A 150 14.06 -9.89 17.12
N SER A 151 13.18 -10.29 18.03
CA SER A 151 13.60 -10.75 19.35
C SER A 151 12.71 -11.88 19.87
N ALA A 152 13.28 -12.75 20.70
CA ALA A 152 12.55 -13.72 21.50
C ALA A 152 12.92 -13.49 22.97
N ARG A 153 11.92 -13.21 23.81
CA ARG A 153 12.11 -12.93 25.23
C ARG A 153 11.33 -13.94 26.07
N LYS A 154 11.97 -14.47 27.11
CA LYS A 154 11.33 -15.33 28.11
C LYS A 154 10.61 -14.45 29.13
N GLU A 155 9.30 -14.65 29.26
CA GLU A 155 8.47 -14.01 30.28
C GLU A 155 7.93 -15.08 31.24
N GLU A 156 7.99 -14.81 32.55
CA GLU A 156 7.31 -15.61 33.56
C GLU A 156 5.95 -14.97 33.86
N ARG A 157 4.87 -15.68 33.53
CA ARG A 157 3.51 -15.24 33.81
C ARG A 157 2.94 -16.05 34.95
N THR A 158 2.19 -15.36 35.79
CA THR A 158 1.55 -15.96 36.95
C THR A 158 0.04 -15.90 36.72
N SER A 159 -0.60 -17.05 36.53
CA SER A 159 -2.05 -17.15 36.45
C SER A 159 -2.60 -17.74 37.74
N SER A 160 -3.68 -17.15 38.26
CA SER A 160 -4.37 -17.70 39.42
C SER A 160 -5.74 -18.22 39.04
N TYR A 161 -6.03 -19.49 39.32
CA TYR A 161 -7.36 -20.08 39.16
C TYR A 161 -7.83 -20.68 40.49
N LEU A 162 -9.15 -20.75 40.66
CA LEU A 162 -9.75 -21.45 41.80
C LEU A 162 -9.85 -22.94 41.44
N ASP A 163 -9.30 -23.80 42.29
CA ASP A 163 -9.49 -25.23 42.13
C ASP A 163 -10.92 -25.66 42.50
N LYS A 164 -11.23 -26.95 42.34
CA LYS A 164 -12.55 -27.51 42.69
C LYS A 164 -12.94 -27.29 44.16
N GLN A 165 -11.99 -27.00 45.05
CA GLN A 165 -12.20 -26.69 46.47
C GLN A 165 -12.31 -25.17 46.74
N LYS A 166 -12.41 -24.34 45.70
CA LYS A 166 -12.35 -22.87 45.80
C LYS A 166 -11.08 -22.34 46.45
N LYS A 167 -9.97 -23.10 46.44
CA LYS A 167 -8.67 -22.60 46.87
C LYS A 167 -7.98 -21.95 45.67
N LYS A 168 -7.41 -20.77 45.89
CA LYS A 168 -6.68 -20.02 44.87
C LYS A 168 -5.33 -20.70 44.62
N GLN A 169 -5.20 -21.37 43.49
CA GLN A 169 -3.91 -21.91 43.02
C GLN A 169 -3.26 -20.88 42.11
N THR A 170 -1.95 -20.70 42.28
CA THR A 170 -1.14 -19.77 41.50
C THR A 170 -0.13 -20.58 40.71
N VAL A 171 -0.25 -20.60 39.39
CA VAL A 171 0.64 -21.35 38.50
C VAL A 171 1.53 -20.37 37.77
N LYS A 172 2.86 -20.58 37.88
CA LYS A 172 3.85 -19.87 37.07
C LYS A 172 4.01 -20.63 35.75
N SER A 173 3.70 -19.98 34.64
CA SER A 173 3.99 -20.48 33.30
C SER A 173 5.11 -19.65 32.68
N THR A 174 6.05 -20.34 32.04
CA THR A 174 7.04 -19.70 31.17
C THR A 174 6.41 -19.53 29.78
N VAL A 175 6.45 -18.32 29.24
CA VAL A 175 6.03 -18.01 27.88
C VAL A 175 7.17 -17.32 27.15
N TRP A 176 7.42 -17.69 25.91
CA TRP A 176 8.35 -17.01 25.02
C TRP A 176 7.58 -16.06 24.12
N VAL A 177 7.92 -14.78 24.18
CA VAL A 177 7.33 -13.74 23.34
C VAL A 177 8.29 -13.48 22.18
N TYR A 178 7.89 -13.94 21.01
CA TYR A 178 8.57 -13.60 19.76
C TYR A 178 8.00 -12.28 19.25
N SER A 179 8.86 -11.41 18.76
CA SER A 179 8.46 -10.13 18.19
C SER A 179 9.32 -9.76 16.98
N ALA A 180 8.69 -9.14 16.00
CA ALA A 180 9.33 -8.46 14.88
C ALA A 180 8.82 -7.03 14.84
N SER A 181 9.71 -6.07 14.63
CA SER A 181 9.34 -4.67 14.43
C SER A 181 10.09 -4.03 13.29
N VAL A 182 9.39 -3.21 12.50
CA VAL A 182 9.94 -2.35 11.46
C VAL A 182 9.54 -0.91 11.77
N ALA A 183 10.53 -0.04 11.98
CA ALA A 183 10.27 1.38 12.12
C ALA A 183 10.11 2.02 10.74
N ALA A 184 9.23 3.01 10.63
CA ALA A 184 8.95 3.72 9.39
C ALA A 184 8.73 5.21 9.64
N ASP A 185 9.45 6.07 8.91
CA ASP A 185 9.12 7.48 8.76
C ASP A 185 8.25 7.66 7.51
N ILE A 186 7.03 8.14 7.70
CA ILE A 186 6.02 8.27 6.66
C ILE A 186 5.77 9.74 6.38
N ARG A 187 5.78 10.11 5.11
CA ARG A 187 5.48 11.47 4.65
C ARG A 187 4.51 11.42 3.49
N LEU A 188 3.37 12.09 3.62
CA LEU A 188 2.47 12.36 2.51
C LEU A 188 2.69 13.79 2.04
N MET A 189 2.97 13.95 0.77
CA MET A 189 3.24 15.23 0.13
C MET A 189 2.22 15.48 -0.99
N SER A 190 1.85 16.73 -1.23
CA SER A 190 1.05 17.11 -2.40
C SER A 190 1.91 17.12 -3.65
N GLY A 191 1.38 16.67 -4.79
CA GLY A 191 1.97 16.93 -6.10
C GLY A 191 1.33 18.16 -6.77
N PRO A 192 2.10 18.96 -7.54
CA PRO A 192 3.52 18.81 -7.86
C PRO A 192 4.47 19.48 -6.85
N ASP A 193 3.98 20.36 -5.97
CA ASP A 193 4.82 21.24 -5.13
C ASP A 193 5.60 20.53 -4.01
N LEU A 194 5.35 19.23 -3.80
CA LEU A 194 5.93 18.40 -2.73
C LEU A 194 5.76 18.98 -1.31
N ARG A 195 4.75 19.83 -1.10
CA ARG A 195 4.40 20.34 0.24
C ARG A 195 3.96 19.18 1.13
N THR A 196 4.58 19.07 2.31
CA THR A 196 4.22 18.03 3.28
C THR A 196 2.81 18.28 3.82
N LEU A 197 1.90 17.32 3.62
CA LEU A 197 0.53 17.34 4.11
C LEU A 197 0.39 16.58 5.43
N ASP A 198 1.16 15.49 5.58
CA ASP A 198 1.21 14.68 6.79
C ASP A 198 2.62 14.11 6.98
N LYS A 199 3.05 14.00 8.23
CA LYS A 199 4.32 13.38 8.62
C LYS A 199 4.14 12.64 9.93
N THR A 200 4.50 11.36 9.95
CA THR A 200 4.41 10.53 11.14
C THR A 200 5.55 9.52 11.19
N ALA A 201 5.93 9.11 12.40
CA ALA A 201 6.85 8.01 12.63
C ALA A 201 6.05 6.87 13.27
N GLU A 202 6.14 5.68 12.69
CA GLU A 202 5.37 4.51 13.11
C GLU A 202 6.30 3.31 13.29
N THR A 203 6.00 2.47 14.28
CA THR A 203 6.65 1.17 14.41
C THR A 203 5.60 0.09 14.17
N PHE A 204 5.76 -0.66 13.09
CA PHE A 204 4.94 -1.83 12.81
C PHE A 204 5.48 -2.99 13.64
N VAL A 205 4.64 -3.60 14.47
CA VAL A 205 5.04 -4.68 15.38
C VAL A 205 4.15 -5.88 15.18
N ARG A 206 4.75 -7.06 15.13
CA ARG A 206 4.07 -8.35 15.23
C ARG A 206 4.65 -9.10 16.40
N SER A 207 3.81 -9.70 17.24
CA SER A 207 4.24 -10.56 18.34
C SER A 207 3.41 -11.84 18.43
N GLU A 208 4.06 -12.93 18.83
CA GLU A 208 3.41 -14.21 19.10
C GLU A 208 3.95 -14.78 20.43
N GLU A 209 3.03 -15.26 21.26
CA GLU A 209 3.36 -15.95 22.50
C GLU A 209 3.39 -17.46 22.26
N ARG A 210 4.48 -18.11 22.68
CA ARG A 210 4.66 -19.55 22.54
C ARG A 210 5.09 -20.16 23.87
N THR A 211 4.66 -21.40 24.10
CA THR A 211 5.13 -22.18 25.26
C THR A 211 6.50 -22.81 25.02
N ASP A 212 6.99 -22.83 23.77
CA ASP A 212 8.28 -23.39 23.39
C ASP A 212 9.28 -22.36 22.81
N ASN A 213 10.57 -22.61 23.05
CA ASN A 213 11.69 -21.85 22.46
C ASN A 213 12.37 -22.61 21.32
N LYS A 214 11.63 -23.46 20.62
CA LYS A 214 12.23 -24.37 19.62
C LYS A 214 12.60 -23.66 18.32
N LYS A 215 12.09 -22.44 18.10
CA LYS A 215 12.19 -21.74 16.83
C LYS A 215 13.23 -20.64 16.93
N ASP A 216 14.08 -20.52 15.91
CA ASP A 216 14.95 -19.35 15.83
C ASP A 216 14.14 -18.11 15.43
N THR A 217 14.58 -16.94 15.89
CA THR A 217 13.89 -15.66 15.63
C THR A 217 13.78 -15.33 14.14
N GLY A 218 14.76 -15.73 13.33
CA GLY A 218 14.74 -15.52 11.88
C GLY A 218 13.71 -16.40 11.17
N GLY A 219 13.68 -17.70 11.48
CA GLY A 219 12.67 -18.63 10.99
C GLY A 219 11.26 -18.24 11.43
N TRP A 220 11.12 -17.77 12.69
CA TRP A 220 9.86 -17.21 13.16
C TRP A 220 9.42 -15.99 12.34
N TYR A 221 10.33 -15.04 12.09
CA TYR A 221 10.04 -13.85 11.29
C TYR A 221 9.64 -14.18 9.85
N GLN A 222 10.34 -15.10 9.19
CA GLN A 222 10.05 -15.47 7.79
C GLN A 222 8.61 -15.98 7.62
N GLU A 223 8.08 -16.71 8.61
CA GLU A 223 6.69 -17.18 8.61
C GLU A 223 5.66 -16.08 8.94
N HIS A 224 6.08 -15.01 9.62
CA HIS A 224 5.19 -13.96 10.11
C HIS A 224 5.33 -12.61 9.38
N GLN A 225 6.31 -12.46 8.49
CA GLN A 225 6.56 -11.22 7.77
C GLN A 225 5.33 -10.77 6.96
N GLU A 226 4.59 -11.71 6.36
CA GLU A 226 3.40 -11.36 5.59
C GLU A 226 2.30 -10.78 6.50
N ALA A 227 2.12 -11.34 7.70
CA ALA A 227 1.19 -10.79 8.68
C ALA A 227 1.62 -9.39 9.12
N LEU A 228 2.92 -9.18 9.39
CA LEU A 228 3.48 -7.86 9.69
C LEU A 228 3.21 -6.86 8.57
N PHE A 229 3.37 -7.25 7.30
CA PHE A 229 3.11 -6.39 6.14
C PHE A 229 1.63 -6.07 5.97
N ASN A 230 0.74 -7.06 6.21
CA ASN A 230 -0.71 -6.84 6.20
C ASN A 230 -1.12 -5.86 7.32
N ASP A 231 -0.56 -6.02 8.52
CA ASP A 231 -0.81 -5.14 9.66
C ASP A 231 -0.32 -3.70 9.37
N ALA A 232 0.87 -3.55 8.79
CA ALA A 232 1.41 -2.26 8.35
C ALA A 232 0.53 -1.58 7.29
N ALA A 233 0.15 -2.33 6.24
CA ALA A 233 -0.70 -1.83 5.17
C ALA A 233 -2.10 -1.44 5.66
N ALA A 234 -2.71 -2.23 6.56
CA ALA A 234 -4.00 -1.92 7.18
C ALA A 234 -3.93 -0.66 8.04
N ARG A 235 -2.84 -0.47 8.79
CA ARG A 235 -2.61 0.73 9.60
C ARG A 235 -2.50 1.98 8.74
N LEU A 236 -1.71 1.94 7.67
CA LEU A 236 -1.58 3.06 6.73
C LEU A 236 -2.89 3.38 6.00
N ALA A 237 -3.60 2.35 5.54
CA ALA A 237 -4.92 2.53 4.94
C ALA A 237 -5.92 3.14 5.95
N GLY A 238 -5.91 2.66 7.19
CA GLY A 238 -6.75 3.21 8.26
C GLY A 238 -6.47 4.67 8.57
N ARG A 239 -5.20 5.11 8.50
CA ARG A 239 -4.79 6.51 8.68
C ARG A 239 -5.26 7.41 7.54
N TYR A 240 -4.97 7.01 6.30
CA TYR A 240 -5.13 7.90 5.14
C TYR A 240 -6.49 7.79 4.45
N ILE A 241 -6.99 6.56 4.24
CA ILE A 241 -8.34 6.37 3.69
C ILE A 241 -9.39 6.59 4.78
N GLY A 242 -9.02 6.34 6.03
CA GLY A 242 -9.91 6.41 7.16
C GLY A 242 -10.72 5.14 7.37
N LYS A 243 -11.45 5.12 8.49
CA LYS A 243 -12.52 4.15 8.72
C LYS A 243 -13.82 4.70 8.13
N PRO A 244 -14.77 3.82 7.73
CA PRO A 244 -16.08 4.27 7.33
C PRO A 244 -16.76 5.00 8.49
N VAL A 245 -16.95 6.31 8.35
CA VAL A 245 -17.72 7.15 9.26
C VAL A 245 -19.16 7.17 8.75
N LEU A 246 -20.10 6.71 9.58
CA LEU A 246 -21.52 6.77 9.24
C LEU A 246 -22.05 8.18 9.51
N ARG A 247 -22.39 8.88 8.44
CA ARG A 247 -23.05 10.17 8.48
C ARG A 247 -24.56 10.00 8.43
N TYR A 248 -25.28 10.79 9.21
CA TYR A 248 -26.73 10.75 9.27
C TYR A 248 -27.28 11.97 8.54
N ARG A 249 -28.01 11.76 7.44
CA ARG A 249 -28.66 12.83 6.68
C ARG A 249 -30.16 12.83 6.94
N PRO A 250 -30.72 13.95 7.44
CA PRO A 250 -32.15 14.00 7.68
C PRO A 250 -32.92 14.15 6.37
N VAL A 251 -33.93 13.31 6.18
CA VAL A 251 -34.96 13.45 5.14
C VAL A 251 -36.24 13.88 5.82
N PHE A 252 -36.67 15.09 5.51
CA PHE A 252 -37.83 15.73 6.14
C PHE A 252 -39.11 15.38 5.39
N SER A 253 -40.19 15.20 6.15
CA SER A 253 -41.55 15.06 5.64
C SER A 253 -42.44 16.11 6.30
N LYS A 254 -43.41 16.67 5.58
CA LYS A 254 -44.35 17.62 6.16
C LYS A 254 -45.61 16.89 6.60
N LYS A 255 -45.98 16.98 7.88
CA LYS A 255 -47.24 16.39 8.37
C LYS A 255 -48.43 16.98 7.60
N GLY A 256 -49.31 16.10 7.12
CA GLY A 256 -50.47 16.49 6.30
C GLY A 256 -50.19 16.56 4.79
N ASP A 257 -48.93 16.46 4.36
CA ASP A 257 -48.56 16.41 2.95
C ASP A 257 -48.31 14.96 2.51
N LYS A 258 -49.32 14.35 1.87
CA LYS A 258 -49.30 12.93 1.47
C LYS A 258 -48.17 12.60 0.50
N GLU A 259 -47.84 13.52 -0.42
CA GLU A 259 -46.78 13.27 -1.40
C GLU A 259 -45.39 13.38 -0.77
N ALA A 260 -45.16 14.34 0.15
CA ALA A 260 -43.91 14.43 0.90
C ALA A 260 -43.67 13.17 1.76
N VAL A 261 -44.72 12.68 2.44
CA VAL A 261 -44.67 11.43 3.21
C VAL A 261 -44.37 10.25 2.29
N ARG A 262 -45.05 10.15 1.13
CA ARG A 262 -44.79 9.10 0.14
C ARG A 262 -43.34 9.09 -0.34
N ALA A 263 -42.76 10.24 -0.67
CA ALA A 263 -41.37 10.33 -1.11
C ALA A 263 -40.39 9.86 -0.01
N SER A 264 -40.60 10.32 1.22
CA SER A 264 -39.85 9.88 2.40
C SER A 264 -39.96 8.36 2.64
N ASP A 265 -41.16 7.79 2.51
CA ASP A 265 -41.37 6.34 2.68
C ASP A 265 -40.73 5.51 1.57
N LEU A 266 -40.71 6.02 0.33
CA LEU A 266 -40.00 5.39 -0.78
C LEU A 266 -38.49 5.36 -0.51
N ALA A 267 -37.91 6.48 -0.11
CA ALA A 267 -36.51 6.56 0.24
C ALA A 267 -36.15 5.70 1.47
N ARG A 268 -37.03 5.57 2.46
CA ARG A 268 -36.86 4.63 3.59
C ARG A 268 -36.84 3.16 3.14
N LYS A 269 -37.54 2.83 2.05
CA LYS A 269 -37.56 1.51 1.41
C LYS A 269 -36.46 1.34 0.36
N ASP A 270 -35.47 2.24 0.33
CA ASP A 270 -34.34 2.24 -0.61
C ASP A 270 -34.76 2.44 -2.09
N LYS A 271 -35.97 2.96 -2.34
CA LYS A 271 -36.50 3.27 -3.67
C LYS A 271 -36.17 4.70 -4.10
N TRP A 272 -34.88 5.01 -4.16
CA TRP A 272 -34.38 6.38 -4.36
C TRP A 272 -34.84 7.02 -5.66
N SER A 273 -34.81 6.31 -6.79
CA SER A 273 -35.25 6.85 -8.08
C SER A 273 -36.73 7.23 -8.10
N GLU A 274 -37.59 6.44 -7.42
CA GLU A 274 -39.02 6.74 -7.29
C GLU A 274 -39.23 7.96 -6.37
N ALA A 275 -38.47 8.07 -5.27
CA ALA A 275 -38.52 9.22 -4.37
C ALA A 275 -38.07 10.51 -5.06
N GLU A 276 -36.98 10.46 -5.84
CA GLU A 276 -36.49 11.58 -6.66
C GLU A 276 -37.53 12.07 -7.65
N ALA A 277 -38.25 11.17 -8.32
CA ALA A 277 -39.32 11.55 -9.25
C ALA A 277 -40.42 12.35 -8.55
N VAL A 278 -40.80 11.95 -7.32
CA VAL A 278 -41.80 12.67 -6.51
C VAL A 278 -41.27 14.04 -6.08
N TRP A 279 -40.05 14.14 -5.55
CA TRP A 279 -39.46 15.42 -5.15
C TRP A 279 -39.29 16.39 -6.34
N ASN A 280 -38.83 15.90 -7.49
CA ASN A 280 -38.69 16.69 -8.71
C ASN A 280 -40.04 17.21 -9.22
N LYS A 281 -41.09 16.36 -9.22
CA LYS A 281 -42.45 16.78 -9.58
C LYS A 281 -42.93 17.90 -8.64
N ARG A 282 -42.76 17.70 -7.34
CA ARG A 282 -43.18 18.68 -6.31
C ARG A 282 -42.44 20.01 -6.46
N LEU A 283 -41.14 20.00 -6.72
CA LEU A 283 -40.35 21.21 -6.95
C LEU A 283 -40.82 22.06 -8.13
N LYS A 284 -41.43 21.44 -9.15
CA LYS A 284 -42.04 22.18 -10.26
C LYS A 284 -43.36 22.87 -9.88
N GLU A 285 -44.08 22.33 -8.91
CA GLU A 285 -45.41 22.81 -8.52
C GLU A 285 -45.34 23.83 -7.37
N LYS A 286 -44.90 23.38 -6.18
CA LYS A 286 -44.85 24.18 -4.94
C LYS A 286 -43.79 23.66 -3.94
N GLY A 287 -42.77 22.96 -4.42
CA GLY A 287 -41.79 22.30 -3.56
C GLY A 287 -40.97 23.30 -2.74
N GLY A 288 -40.50 22.85 -1.59
CA GLY A 288 -39.71 23.67 -0.67
C GLY A 288 -38.31 23.12 -0.44
N TRP A 289 -37.61 23.69 0.54
CA TRP A 289 -36.27 23.24 0.94
C TRP A 289 -36.21 21.77 1.35
N ARG A 290 -37.33 21.19 1.84
CA ARG A 290 -37.42 19.76 2.22
C ARG A 290 -37.32 18.84 1.00
N ASP A 291 -37.89 19.23 -0.14
CA ASP A 291 -37.80 18.47 -1.39
C ASP A 291 -36.39 18.56 -1.98
N LEU A 292 -35.77 19.76 -1.93
CA LEU A 292 -34.35 19.95 -2.28
C LEU A 292 -33.42 19.11 -1.40
N MET A 293 -33.68 19.05 -0.10
CA MET A 293 -32.95 18.18 0.83
C MET A 293 -33.08 16.71 0.45
N GLY A 294 -34.29 16.24 0.12
CA GLY A 294 -34.53 14.88 -0.35
C GLY A 294 -33.73 14.53 -1.61
N LEU A 295 -33.74 15.42 -2.61
CA LEU A 295 -32.93 15.28 -3.83
C LEU A 295 -31.43 15.26 -3.52
N ALA A 296 -30.97 16.12 -2.61
CA ALA A 296 -29.57 16.18 -2.21
C ALA A 296 -29.10 14.85 -1.59
N VAL A 297 -29.88 14.31 -0.66
CA VAL A 297 -29.60 13.02 -0.01
C VAL A 297 -29.60 11.88 -1.04
N ALA A 298 -30.56 11.90 -1.98
CA ALA A 298 -30.65 10.86 -3.01
C ALA A 298 -29.44 10.88 -3.97
N ALA A 299 -29.00 12.06 -4.41
CA ALA A 299 -27.78 12.23 -5.18
C ALA A 299 -26.54 11.76 -4.39
N GLU A 300 -26.45 12.11 -3.10
CA GLU A 300 -25.35 11.68 -2.22
C GLU A 300 -25.29 10.17 -2.03
N VAL A 301 -26.43 9.49 -1.86
CA VAL A 301 -26.53 8.02 -1.79
C VAL A 301 -26.02 7.36 -3.08
N ARG A 302 -26.29 7.98 -4.24
CA ARG A 302 -25.75 7.56 -5.54
C ARG A 302 -24.28 7.94 -5.75
N LYS A 303 -23.64 8.60 -4.76
CA LYS A 303 -22.28 9.14 -4.80
C LYS A 303 -22.07 10.21 -5.86
N ASP A 304 -23.16 10.88 -6.26
CA ASP A 304 -23.13 11.99 -7.19
C ASP A 304 -23.00 13.31 -6.42
N TYR A 305 -21.77 13.59 -5.97
CA TYR A 305 -21.50 14.64 -4.99
C TYR A 305 -21.67 16.07 -5.54
N VAL A 306 -21.54 16.26 -6.86
CA VAL A 306 -21.70 17.58 -7.50
C VAL A 306 -23.14 18.08 -7.38
N PRO A 307 -24.16 17.38 -7.93
CA PRO A 307 -25.56 17.77 -7.76
C PRO A 307 -26.00 17.69 -6.31
N ALA A 308 -25.49 16.75 -5.51
CA ALA A 308 -25.79 16.72 -4.08
C ALA A 308 -25.43 18.06 -3.40
N ARG A 309 -24.21 18.57 -3.62
CA ARG A 309 -23.77 19.87 -3.08
C ARG A 309 -24.65 21.01 -3.56
N GLU A 310 -24.98 21.06 -4.85
CA GLU A 310 -25.87 22.08 -5.40
C GLU A 310 -27.25 22.07 -4.74
N TYR A 311 -27.86 20.89 -4.58
CA TYR A 311 -29.16 20.76 -3.92
C TYR A 311 -29.09 21.13 -2.44
N TYR A 312 -28.04 20.74 -1.71
CA TYR A 312 -27.87 21.14 -0.31
C TYR A 312 -27.71 22.65 -0.13
N LEU A 313 -26.96 23.32 -1.02
CA LEU A 313 -26.83 24.78 -0.99
C LEU A 313 -28.18 25.45 -1.24
N LYS A 314 -28.90 25.05 -2.29
CA LYS A 314 -30.25 25.55 -2.56
C LYS A 314 -31.22 25.28 -1.41
N ALA A 315 -31.14 24.10 -0.79
CA ALA A 315 -31.97 23.74 0.37
C ALA A 315 -31.66 24.64 1.57
N ARG A 316 -30.37 24.84 1.90
CA ARG A 316 -29.94 25.70 3.01
C ARG A 316 -30.43 27.13 2.82
N ASP A 317 -30.28 27.67 1.62
CA ASP A 317 -30.67 29.05 1.32
C ASP A 317 -32.20 29.22 1.36
N ALA A 318 -32.95 28.25 0.82
CA ALA A 318 -34.42 28.23 0.88
C ALA A 318 -34.99 27.93 2.28
N ALA A 319 -34.18 27.40 3.19
CA ALA A 319 -34.55 27.08 4.56
C ALA A 319 -34.32 28.24 5.54
N ALA A 320 -33.81 29.38 5.07
CA ALA A 320 -33.51 30.53 5.91
C ALA A 320 -34.75 30.95 6.74
N GLY A 321 -34.63 30.88 8.08
CA GLY A 321 -35.70 31.22 9.02
C GLY A 321 -36.62 30.07 9.43
N ASP A 322 -36.53 28.88 8.80
CA ASP A 322 -37.29 27.70 9.23
C ASP A 322 -36.60 27.00 10.41
N LYS A 323 -37.28 26.93 11.57
CA LYS A 323 -36.73 26.30 12.79
C LYS A 323 -36.49 24.80 12.60
N GLU A 324 -37.26 24.10 11.77
CA GLU A 324 -37.08 22.67 11.54
C GLU A 324 -35.77 22.38 10.79
N ALA A 325 -35.28 23.33 10.01
CA ALA A 325 -34.01 23.22 9.29
C ALA A 325 -32.79 23.22 10.22
N GLY A 326 -32.94 23.62 11.49
CA GLY A 326 -31.87 23.56 12.49
C GLY A 326 -31.38 22.14 12.79
N ALA A 327 -32.19 21.11 12.49
CA ALA A 327 -31.79 19.71 12.62
C ALA A 327 -30.81 19.26 11.51
N ALA A 328 -30.79 19.96 10.37
CA ALA A 328 -29.83 19.70 9.32
C ALA A 328 -28.48 20.32 9.70
N ARG A 329 -27.48 19.45 9.94
CA ARG A 329 -26.11 19.86 10.27
C ARG A 329 -25.38 20.39 9.04
N TRP A 330 -25.80 21.55 8.52
CA TRP A 330 -25.36 22.09 7.23
C TRP A 330 -23.84 22.16 7.08
N GLY A 331 -23.12 22.60 8.13
CA GLY A 331 -21.65 22.66 8.11
C GLY A 331 -21.00 21.29 7.96
N GLU A 332 -21.52 20.27 8.66
CA GLU A 332 -21.04 18.88 8.55
C GLU A 332 -21.31 18.32 7.15
N ILE A 333 -22.52 18.52 6.64
CA ILE A 333 -22.93 18.02 5.31
C ILE A 333 -22.07 18.64 4.20
N LEU A 334 -21.94 19.97 4.20
CA LEU A 334 -21.21 20.67 3.15
C LEU A 334 -19.69 20.42 3.25
N GLY A 335 -19.14 20.31 4.46
CA GLY A 335 -17.74 19.94 4.66
C GLY A 335 -17.44 18.51 4.20
N ASP A 336 -18.31 17.55 4.50
CA ASP A 336 -18.16 16.17 4.01
C ASP A 336 -18.19 16.12 2.46
N LEU A 337 -19.08 16.88 1.83
CA LEU A 337 -19.17 16.96 0.36
C LEU A 337 -17.97 17.66 -0.27
N GLU A 338 -17.46 18.71 0.36
CA GLU A 338 -16.23 19.38 -0.07
C GLU A 338 -15.05 18.40 -0.09
N ILE A 339 -14.91 17.57 0.96
CA ILE A 339 -13.90 16.51 0.99
C ILE A 339 -14.13 15.52 -0.16
N MET A 340 -15.36 15.04 -0.38
CA MET A 340 -15.63 14.07 -1.45
C MET A 340 -15.45 14.64 -2.86
N LEU A 341 -15.70 15.94 -3.04
CA LEU A 341 -15.47 16.63 -4.30
C LEU A 341 -13.99 16.93 -4.54
N SER A 342 -13.20 17.11 -3.49
CA SER A 342 -11.74 17.26 -3.60
C SER A 342 -11.04 15.99 -4.09
N SER A 343 -11.69 14.82 -3.98
CA SER A 343 -11.20 13.56 -4.56
C SER A 343 -11.41 13.43 -6.07
N VAL A 344 -12.10 14.38 -6.74
CA VAL A 344 -12.11 14.40 -8.20
C VAL A 344 -10.66 14.60 -8.62
N PRO A 345 -10.05 13.66 -9.38
CA PRO A 345 -8.67 13.80 -9.79
C PRO A 345 -8.55 15.18 -10.42
N ALA A 346 -7.71 16.03 -9.84
CA ALA A 346 -7.26 17.22 -10.53
C ALA A 346 -6.90 16.75 -11.93
N ALA A 347 -7.44 17.38 -12.96
CA ALA A 347 -7.17 17.04 -14.34
C ALA A 347 -5.68 17.29 -14.60
N ALA A 348 -4.82 16.40 -14.10
CA ALA A 348 -3.48 16.23 -14.56
C ALA A 348 -3.67 15.93 -16.04
N GLY A 349 -3.07 16.78 -16.89
CA GLY A 349 -3.06 16.56 -18.33
C GLY A 349 -2.63 15.11 -18.63
N PRO A 350 -2.91 14.58 -19.82
CA PRO A 350 -2.72 13.16 -20.13
C PRO A 350 -1.29 12.75 -19.84
N ALA A 351 -1.05 12.20 -18.64
CA ALA A 351 0.20 11.56 -18.31
C ALA A 351 0.29 10.37 -19.26
N ARG A 352 1.35 10.36 -20.09
CA ARG A 352 1.65 9.23 -20.98
C ARG A 352 1.54 7.96 -20.14
N ASP A 353 0.76 6.98 -20.59
CA ASP A 353 0.59 5.73 -19.86
C ASP A 353 1.94 5.03 -19.72
N TRP A 354 2.61 5.23 -18.59
CA TRP A 354 3.95 4.72 -18.32
C TRP A 354 4.04 3.22 -18.56
N PHE A 355 3.01 2.46 -18.23
CA PHE A 355 2.99 1.01 -18.36
C PHE A 355 2.55 0.53 -19.75
N GLY A 356 1.79 1.36 -20.46
CA GLY A 356 1.30 1.09 -21.81
C GLY A 356 2.31 1.34 -22.93
N VAL A 357 3.43 2.03 -22.65
CA VAL A 357 4.52 2.26 -23.61
C VAL A 357 5.12 0.92 -24.04
N PRO A 358 5.10 0.55 -25.33
CA PRO A 358 5.70 -0.69 -25.81
C PRO A 358 7.21 -0.70 -25.52
N ALA A 359 7.68 -1.77 -24.91
CA ALA A 359 9.08 -1.97 -24.56
C ALA A 359 9.60 -3.31 -25.07
N ALA A 360 10.91 -3.42 -25.34
CA ALA A 360 11.58 -4.68 -25.61
C ALA A 360 12.70 -4.92 -24.59
N VAL A 361 12.93 -6.19 -24.24
CA VAL A 361 14.10 -6.60 -23.46
C VAL A 361 15.11 -7.20 -24.42
N LEU A 362 16.23 -6.52 -24.59
CA LEU A 362 17.25 -6.89 -25.55
C LEU A 362 18.14 -8.03 -25.02
N PRO A 363 18.85 -8.76 -25.90
CA PRO A 363 19.90 -9.68 -25.49
C PRO A 363 20.90 -8.99 -24.55
N PHE A 364 21.19 -9.61 -23.41
CA PHE A 364 22.15 -9.06 -22.46
C PHE A 364 23.58 -9.26 -22.97
N ALA A 365 24.44 -8.26 -22.76
CA ALA A 365 25.87 -8.40 -22.99
C ALA A 365 26.46 -9.33 -21.91
N ASP A 366 27.36 -10.20 -22.34
CA ASP A 366 27.98 -11.23 -21.51
C ASP A 366 29.47 -10.92 -21.35
N GLU A 367 29.86 -10.50 -20.15
CA GLU A 367 31.26 -10.40 -19.75
C GLU A 367 31.67 -11.58 -18.84
N THR A 368 30.83 -12.62 -18.77
CA THR A 368 31.02 -13.77 -17.89
C THR A 368 31.55 -14.98 -18.63
N THR A 369 31.87 -16.05 -17.88
CA THR A 369 32.21 -17.35 -18.45
C THR A 369 30.99 -18.25 -18.65
N SER A 370 29.77 -17.74 -18.46
CA SER A 370 28.55 -18.54 -18.41
C SER A 370 27.70 -18.38 -19.67
N ILE A 371 27.70 -19.40 -20.52
CA ILE A 371 26.92 -19.44 -21.77
C ILE A 371 25.39 -19.30 -21.51
N ASP A 372 24.90 -19.90 -20.41
CA ASP A 372 23.47 -19.97 -20.09
C ASP A 372 22.95 -18.82 -19.21
N GLY A 373 23.87 -18.04 -18.60
CA GLY A 373 23.55 -17.05 -17.59
C GLY A 373 22.73 -15.88 -18.13
N PRO A 374 23.26 -15.11 -19.10
CA PRO A 374 22.57 -13.94 -19.66
C PRO A 374 21.19 -14.26 -20.25
N PRO A 375 20.99 -15.34 -21.05
CA PRO A 375 19.65 -15.69 -21.54
C PRO A 375 18.65 -16.00 -20.42
N MET A 376 19.09 -16.68 -19.36
CA MET A 376 18.23 -16.96 -18.19
C MET A 376 17.85 -15.68 -17.46
N LEU A 377 18.83 -14.78 -17.21
CA LEU A 377 18.58 -13.50 -16.54
C LEU A 377 17.64 -12.61 -17.35
N ARG A 378 17.82 -12.56 -18.68
CA ARG A 378 16.92 -11.84 -19.59
C ARG A 378 15.49 -12.33 -19.46
N ALA A 379 15.27 -13.65 -19.43
CA ALA A 379 13.94 -14.22 -19.26
C ALA A 379 13.33 -13.87 -17.89
N LEU A 380 14.13 -13.89 -16.82
CA LEU A 380 13.66 -13.52 -15.48
C LEU A 380 13.33 -12.03 -15.38
N VAL A 381 14.12 -11.15 -15.98
CA VAL A 381 13.85 -9.70 -16.04
C VAL A 381 12.59 -9.41 -16.86
N TYR A 382 12.43 -10.07 -18.02
CA TYR A 382 11.21 -9.98 -18.82
C TYR A 382 9.95 -10.31 -18.01
N GLU A 383 9.96 -11.43 -17.27
CA GLU A 383 8.82 -11.80 -16.42
C GLU A 383 8.61 -10.83 -15.26
N ALA A 384 9.70 -10.34 -14.64
CA ALA A 384 9.62 -9.37 -13.57
C ALA A 384 8.96 -8.05 -14.05
N LEU A 385 9.38 -7.53 -15.21
CA LEU A 385 8.79 -6.35 -15.84
C LEU A 385 7.32 -6.57 -16.20
N LYS A 386 6.99 -7.71 -16.81
CA LYS A 386 5.60 -8.06 -17.13
C LYS A 386 4.73 -8.13 -15.87
N SER A 387 5.25 -8.71 -14.78
CA SER A 387 4.56 -8.76 -13.48
C SER A 387 4.38 -7.36 -12.85
N GLY A 388 5.29 -6.42 -13.15
CA GLY A 388 5.21 -5.02 -12.76
C GLY A 388 4.21 -4.19 -13.58
N GLY A 389 3.62 -4.78 -14.63
CA GLY A 389 2.58 -4.17 -15.47
C GLY A 389 3.07 -3.58 -16.79
N TYR A 390 4.34 -3.74 -17.15
CA TYR A 390 4.90 -3.21 -18.38
C TYR A 390 4.37 -3.95 -19.62
N ARG A 391 4.12 -3.21 -20.69
CA ARG A 391 3.85 -3.76 -22.02
C ARG A 391 5.15 -4.15 -22.71
N VAL A 392 5.60 -5.37 -22.47
CA VAL A 392 6.87 -5.90 -23.03
C VAL A 392 6.60 -6.82 -24.23
N GLN A 393 7.34 -6.62 -25.32
CA GLN A 393 7.37 -7.49 -26.50
C GLN A 393 7.89 -8.89 -26.12
N ALA A 394 7.34 -9.93 -26.75
CA ALA A 394 7.83 -11.30 -26.52
C ALA A 394 9.31 -11.42 -26.90
N LEU A 395 10.05 -12.24 -26.16
CA LEU A 395 11.49 -12.41 -26.37
C LEU A 395 11.79 -13.01 -27.75
N GLU A 396 10.97 -13.96 -28.19
CA GLU A 396 11.11 -14.63 -29.48
C GLU A 396 10.89 -13.67 -30.65
N ASP A 397 9.93 -12.76 -30.54
CA ASP A 397 9.68 -11.73 -31.56
C ASP A 397 10.84 -10.73 -31.60
N THR A 398 11.34 -10.31 -30.43
CA THR A 398 12.52 -9.44 -30.32
C THR A 398 13.72 -10.09 -31.01
N ASP A 399 13.99 -11.36 -30.72
CA ASP A 399 15.13 -12.10 -31.26
C ASP A 399 15.02 -12.32 -32.76
N LYS A 400 13.82 -12.64 -33.26
CA LYS A 400 13.58 -12.81 -34.70
C LYS A 400 13.84 -11.52 -35.48
N ILE A 401 13.39 -10.38 -34.95
CA ILE A 401 13.59 -9.07 -35.59
C ILE A 401 15.08 -8.72 -35.57
N LEU A 402 15.74 -8.77 -34.40
CA LEU A 402 17.18 -8.48 -34.31
C LEU A 402 18.01 -9.38 -35.23
N LEU A 403 17.68 -10.67 -35.31
CA LEU A 403 18.34 -11.62 -36.20
C LEU A 403 18.21 -11.22 -37.67
N SER A 404 17.06 -10.69 -38.11
CA SER A 404 16.90 -10.20 -39.50
C SER A 404 17.78 -8.98 -39.83
N HIS A 405 18.27 -8.28 -38.82
CA HIS A 405 19.26 -7.19 -38.94
C HIS A 405 20.70 -7.64 -38.61
N GLY A 406 20.93 -8.95 -38.46
CA GLY A 406 22.26 -9.51 -38.18
C GLY A 406 22.72 -9.40 -36.72
N LEU A 407 21.83 -9.05 -35.79
CA LEU A 407 22.13 -8.91 -34.37
C LEU A 407 21.60 -10.12 -33.60
N THR A 408 22.47 -10.78 -32.82
CA THR A 408 22.12 -11.99 -32.05
C THR A 408 22.59 -11.94 -30.60
N GLN A 409 23.65 -11.19 -30.33
CA GLN A 409 24.27 -11.09 -29.01
C GLN A 409 24.20 -9.66 -28.47
N GLY A 410 24.12 -9.51 -27.14
CA GLY A 410 24.01 -8.19 -26.50
C GLY A 410 25.18 -7.26 -26.82
N GLY A 411 26.40 -7.81 -26.90
CA GLY A 411 27.59 -7.04 -27.27
C GLY A 411 27.58 -6.47 -28.70
N GLN A 412 26.69 -6.97 -29.57
CA GLN A 412 26.54 -6.46 -30.94
C GLN A 412 25.58 -5.26 -31.03
N LEU A 413 24.77 -5.01 -30.00
CA LEU A 413 23.73 -3.97 -30.02
C LEU A 413 24.29 -2.56 -30.20
N GLY A 414 25.55 -2.33 -29.82
CA GLY A 414 26.25 -1.06 -30.05
C GLY A 414 26.56 -0.75 -31.52
N ALA A 415 26.28 -1.67 -32.44
CA ALA A 415 26.42 -1.44 -33.89
C ALA A 415 25.27 -0.63 -34.50
N ALA A 416 24.16 -0.44 -33.77
CA ALA A 416 23.00 0.33 -34.20
C ALA A 416 22.66 1.42 -33.18
N GLU A 417 22.07 2.51 -33.65
CA GLU A 417 21.59 3.57 -32.77
C GLU A 417 20.34 3.13 -32.01
N HIS A 418 20.16 3.62 -30.77
CA HIS A 418 19.03 3.23 -29.92
C HIS A 418 17.67 3.54 -30.56
N ALA A 419 17.57 4.68 -31.26
CA ALA A 419 16.35 5.08 -31.96
C ALA A 419 16.03 4.14 -33.14
N GLU A 420 17.06 3.64 -33.82
CA GLU A 420 16.93 2.70 -34.93
C GLU A 420 16.49 1.32 -34.43
N LEU A 421 17.05 0.85 -33.30
CA LEU A 421 16.59 -0.38 -32.64
C LEU A 421 15.10 -0.29 -32.25
N CYS A 422 14.66 0.86 -31.73
CA CYS A 422 13.24 1.13 -31.45
C CYS A 422 12.37 1.03 -32.69
N GLU A 423 12.81 1.60 -33.82
CA GLU A 423 12.11 1.54 -35.10
C GLU A 423 11.96 0.11 -35.61
N TRP A 424 13.06 -0.67 -35.63
CA TRP A 424 13.04 -2.06 -36.08
C TRP A 424 12.08 -2.92 -35.24
N LEU A 425 12.13 -2.75 -33.92
CA LEU A 425 11.34 -3.53 -32.97
C LEU A 425 9.89 -3.06 -32.86
N GLY A 426 9.57 -1.87 -33.36
CA GLY A 426 8.25 -1.24 -33.20
C GLY A 426 7.94 -0.90 -31.74
N VAL A 427 8.96 -0.49 -30.97
CA VAL A 427 8.86 -0.17 -29.54
C VAL A 427 9.39 1.23 -29.25
N GLU A 428 9.05 1.77 -28.08
CA GLU A 428 9.49 3.12 -27.66
C GLU A 428 10.48 3.06 -26.49
N ARG A 429 10.70 1.88 -25.91
CA ARG A 429 11.61 1.65 -24.79
C ARG A 429 12.43 0.40 -24.98
N LEU A 430 13.69 0.47 -24.55
CA LEU A 430 14.64 -0.61 -24.65
C LEU A 430 15.24 -0.90 -23.27
N PHE A 431 15.11 -2.15 -22.82
CA PHE A 431 15.80 -2.64 -21.63
C PHE A 431 17.09 -3.34 -22.05
N TYR A 432 18.22 -2.79 -21.59
CA TYR A 432 19.55 -3.37 -21.77
C TYR A 432 20.01 -4.04 -20.48
N GLY A 433 20.95 -4.97 -20.62
CA GLY A 433 21.65 -5.54 -19.49
C GLY A 433 23.07 -5.94 -19.84
N ASP A 434 24.00 -5.62 -18.96
CA ASP A 434 25.40 -6.04 -19.00
C ASP A 434 25.65 -6.94 -17.78
N ILE A 435 26.01 -8.20 -18.01
CA ILE A 435 26.25 -9.16 -16.92
C ILE A 435 27.75 -9.30 -16.72
N ASN A 436 28.22 -8.84 -15.56
CA ASN A 436 29.65 -8.72 -15.24
C ASN A 436 30.14 -9.93 -14.43
N GLU A 437 29.27 -10.53 -13.61
CA GLU A 437 29.59 -11.72 -12.82
C GLU A 437 28.40 -12.67 -12.86
N PHE A 438 28.64 -13.93 -13.24
CA PHE A 438 27.68 -15.02 -13.14
C PHE A 438 28.45 -16.30 -12.84
N GLY A 439 28.58 -16.65 -11.56
CA GLY A 439 29.46 -17.76 -11.20
C GLY A 439 29.31 -18.28 -9.78
N GLU A 440 29.80 -19.50 -9.59
CA GLU A 440 29.99 -20.14 -8.30
C GLU A 440 31.48 -20.40 -8.09
N VAL A 441 32.05 -19.78 -7.05
CA VAL A 441 33.44 -20.00 -6.64
C VAL A 441 33.45 -20.96 -5.46
N MET A 442 33.92 -22.18 -5.71
CA MET A 442 34.17 -23.20 -4.69
C MET A 442 35.64 -23.17 -4.27
N ALA A 443 35.94 -22.60 -3.10
CA ALA A 443 37.27 -22.55 -2.50
C ALA A 443 37.28 -23.24 -1.12
N GLY A 444 37.44 -24.57 -1.10
CA GLY A 444 37.49 -25.36 0.13
C GLY A 444 36.22 -25.28 0.96
N VAL A 445 36.29 -24.63 2.14
CA VAL A 445 35.15 -24.40 3.05
C VAL A 445 34.27 -23.21 2.65
N TYR A 446 34.67 -22.48 1.61
CA TYR A 446 34.01 -21.28 1.12
C TYR A 446 33.34 -21.56 -0.21
N ASN A 447 32.02 -21.39 -0.26
CA ASN A 447 31.23 -21.44 -1.49
C ASN A 447 30.53 -20.10 -1.64
N ARG A 448 30.88 -19.36 -2.70
CA ARG A 448 30.31 -18.06 -3.07
C ARG A 448 29.57 -18.18 -4.39
N ARG A 449 28.30 -17.83 -4.37
CA ARG A 449 27.42 -17.75 -5.54
C ARG A 449 27.11 -16.30 -5.81
N ALA A 450 27.47 -15.79 -6.99
CA ALA A 450 27.39 -14.36 -7.29
C ALA A 450 26.78 -14.11 -8.67
N ILE A 451 25.89 -13.12 -8.72
CA ILE A 451 25.41 -12.49 -9.94
C ILE A 451 25.57 -10.98 -9.78
N LYS A 452 26.27 -10.34 -10.72
CA LYS A 452 26.40 -8.88 -10.80
C LYS A 452 26.18 -8.44 -12.23
N GLY A 453 25.53 -7.31 -12.38
CA GLY A 453 25.33 -6.71 -13.68
C GLY A 453 24.73 -5.33 -13.57
N ARG A 454 24.62 -4.70 -14.72
CA ARG A 454 23.99 -3.41 -14.90
C ARG A 454 22.76 -3.59 -15.78
N LEU A 455 21.69 -2.90 -15.45
CA LEU A 455 20.48 -2.86 -16.24
C LEU A 455 20.14 -1.39 -16.54
N LEU A 456 19.68 -1.14 -17.76
CA LEU A 456 19.41 0.21 -18.25
C LEU A 456 18.05 0.23 -18.94
N LEU A 457 17.36 1.37 -18.84
CA LEU A 457 16.14 1.65 -19.59
C LEU A 457 16.33 2.91 -20.42
N TRP A 458 16.28 2.75 -21.73
CA TRP A 458 16.30 3.85 -22.69
C TRP A 458 14.89 4.17 -23.16
N ASP A 459 14.56 5.46 -23.33
CA ASP A 459 13.25 5.93 -23.81
C ASP A 459 13.40 6.82 -25.05
N LEU A 460 12.66 6.47 -26.11
CA LEU A 460 12.70 7.14 -27.41
C LEU A 460 12.29 8.62 -27.34
N LYS A 461 11.34 8.96 -26.47
CA LYS A 461 10.84 10.32 -26.33
C LYS A 461 11.89 11.23 -25.70
N GLU A 462 12.53 10.74 -24.63
CA GLU A 462 13.58 11.47 -23.92
C GLU A 462 14.94 11.37 -24.65
N ARG A 463 15.07 10.43 -25.60
CA ARG A 463 16.31 10.10 -26.33
C ARG A 463 17.50 9.87 -25.39
N ASN A 464 17.22 9.29 -24.22
CA ASN A 464 18.21 9.10 -23.17
C ASN A 464 17.86 7.90 -22.29
N PHE A 465 18.84 7.44 -21.51
CA PHE A 465 18.62 6.51 -20.42
C PHE A 465 17.90 7.21 -19.28
N ILE A 466 16.71 6.71 -18.94
CA ILE A 466 15.85 7.27 -17.88
C ILE A 466 15.91 6.47 -16.59
N TRP A 467 16.49 5.27 -16.62
CA TRP A 467 16.75 4.45 -15.44
C TRP A 467 18.01 3.62 -15.61
N ASN A 468 18.70 3.40 -14.50
CA ASN A 468 19.82 2.47 -14.38
C ASN A 468 19.76 1.79 -13.01
N ALA A 469 20.22 0.55 -12.95
CA ALA A 469 20.47 -0.17 -11.71
C ALA A 469 21.67 -1.09 -11.87
N GLU A 470 22.42 -1.29 -10.78
CA GLU A 470 23.56 -2.21 -10.72
C GLU A 470 23.29 -3.30 -9.65
N PRO A 471 22.30 -4.18 -9.87
CA PRO A 471 21.98 -5.23 -8.93
C PRO A 471 23.16 -6.19 -8.73
N SER A 472 23.41 -6.53 -7.47
CA SER A 472 24.44 -7.49 -7.05
C SER A 472 23.84 -8.46 -6.04
N VAL A 473 23.78 -9.74 -6.40
CA VAL A 473 23.32 -10.81 -5.52
C VAL A 473 24.51 -11.71 -5.23
N VAL A 474 24.96 -11.73 -3.98
CA VAL A 474 26.05 -12.60 -3.52
C VAL A 474 25.53 -13.42 -2.35
N LYS A 475 25.62 -14.75 -2.42
CA LYS A 475 25.26 -15.65 -1.31
C LYS A 475 26.43 -16.53 -0.91
N VAL A 476 26.69 -16.56 0.40
CA VAL A 476 27.68 -17.42 1.05
C VAL A 476 26.92 -18.39 1.96
N ARG A 477 26.68 -19.62 1.47
CA ARG A 477 25.87 -20.72 2.06
C ARG A 477 24.34 -20.60 1.92
N MET A 478 23.71 -21.74 1.61
CA MET A 478 22.25 -21.91 1.45
C MET A 478 21.56 -22.29 2.77
N PRO A 479 20.53 -21.55 3.23
CA PRO A 479 19.56 -22.09 4.18
C PRO A 479 18.52 -22.96 3.44
N LYS A 480 18.26 -24.17 3.94
CA LYS A 480 17.36 -25.17 3.31
C LYS A 480 15.85 -24.82 3.33
N SER A 481 15.42 -23.64 3.81
CA SER A 481 14.00 -23.35 4.12
C SER A 481 13.40 -22.11 3.45
N LEU A 482 14.04 -21.53 2.43
CA LEU A 482 13.70 -20.19 1.88
C LEU A 482 13.08 -20.20 0.47
N VAL A 483 12.17 -21.13 0.19
CA VAL A 483 11.50 -21.27 -1.15
C VAL A 483 10.11 -20.59 -1.18
N GLY A 484 9.62 -19.98 -0.11
CA GLY A 484 8.18 -19.64 0.01
C GLY A 484 7.72 -18.28 -0.53
N GLY A 485 8.43 -17.19 -0.22
CA GLY A 485 7.88 -15.83 -0.32
C GLY A 485 8.03 -15.16 -1.68
N LEU A 486 9.28 -15.06 -2.17
CA LEU A 486 9.62 -14.39 -3.44
C LEU A 486 9.20 -15.22 -4.67
N PHE A 487 9.32 -16.55 -4.56
CA PHE A 487 9.00 -17.55 -5.60
C PHE A 487 7.50 -17.63 -5.96
N SER A 488 6.60 -17.08 -5.14
CA SER A 488 5.17 -17.10 -5.42
C SER A 488 4.74 -16.09 -6.48
N GLN A 489 5.58 -15.08 -6.76
CA GLN A 489 5.23 -13.94 -7.59
C GLN A 489 5.86 -13.99 -8.99
N LEU A 490 7.08 -14.50 -9.11
CA LEU A 490 7.62 -14.93 -10.39
C LEU A 490 6.88 -16.20 -10.81
N ALA A 491 6.42 -16.26 -12.06
CA ALA A 491 5.59 -17.35 -12.57
C ALA A 491 6.20 -18.71 -12.20
N ARG A 492 5.54 -19.46 -11.31
CA ARG A 492 6.02 -20.77 -10.80
C ARG A 492 6.52 -21.68 -11.93
N GLY A 493 5.89 -21.62 -13.10
CA GLY A 493 6.29 -22.39 -14.28
C GLY A 493 7.65 -22.03 -14.87
N LEU A 494 8.11 -20.78 -14.77
CA LEU A 494 9.45 -20.37 -15.24
C LEU A 494 10.54 -20.86 -14.27
N LEU A 495 10.24 -20.78 -12.98
CA LEU A 495 11.10 -21.30 -11.92
C LEU A 495 11.22 -22.81 -11.97
N GLU A 496 10.16 -23.55 -12.31
CA GLU A 496 10.24 -24.98 -12.57
C GLU A 496 11.12 -25.31 -13.78
N ARG A 497 11.04 -24.52 -14.85
CA ARG A 497 11.94 -24.66 -16.02
C ARG A 497 13.40 -24.40 -15.68
N PHE A 498 13.67 -23.48 -14.76
CA PHE A 498 15.03 -23.09 -14.36
C PHE A 498 15.54 -23.71 -13.06
N LYS A 499 14.74 -24.54 -12.38
CA LYS A 499 15.08 -25.12 -11.07
C LYS A 499 16.40 -25.90 -11.09
N ASN A 500 16.75 -26.47 -12.24
CA ASN A 500 17.98 -27.25 -12.44
C ASN A 500 19.13 -26.42 -13.02
N LYS A 501 18.91 -25.14 -13.37
CA LYS A 501 19.98 -24.25 -13.85
C LYS A 501 20.79 -23.71 -12.65
N PRO A 502 22.12 -23.55 -12.79
CA PRO A 502 22.94 -22.91 -11.77
C PRO A 502 22.44 -21.47 -11.56
N LEU A 503 22.53 -21.01 -10.31
CA LEU A 503 22.19 -19.64 -9.92
C LEU A 503 20.74 -19.19 -10.23
N ALA A 504 19.80 -20.09 -10.51
CA ALA A 504 18.43 -19.71 -10.86
C ALA A 504 17.70 -18.92 -9.75
N TYR A 505 17.94 -19.27 -8.48
CA TYR A 505 17.39 -18.53 -7.34
C TYR A 505 18.00 -17.14 -7.21
N GLU A 506 19.33 -17.04 -7.29
CA GLU A 506 20.05 -15.77 -7.28
C GLU A 506 19.64 -14.89 -8.47
N GLY A 507 19.39 -15.49 -9.64
CA GLY A 507 18.91 -14.78 -10.82
C GLY A 507 17.49 -14.24 -10.63
N ALA A 508 16.63 -14.98 -9.95
CA ALA A 508 15.30 -14.51 -9.60
C ALA A 508 15.36 -13.32 -8.62
N LEU A 509 16.28 -13.35 -7.65
CA LEU A 509 16.54 -12.22 -6.75
C LEU A 509 17.10 -11.01 -7.52
N PHE A 510 18.03 -11.24 -8.44
CA PHE A 510 18.60 -10.20 -9.30
C PHE A 510 17.53 -9.49 -10.12
N ALA A 511 16.69 -10.25 -10.82
CA ALA A 511 15.60 -9.71 -11.63
C ALA A 511 14.54 -9.00 -10.79
N ALA A 512 14.20 -9.55 -9.61
CA ALA A 512 13.27 -8.90 -8.68
C ALA A 512 13.84 -7.58 -8.13
N GLY A 513 15.11 -7.56 -7.75
CA GLY A 513 15.83 -6.36 -7.28
C GLY A 513 15.87 -5.24 -8.33
N ALA A 514 16.05 -5.62 -9.60
CA ALA A 514 15.96 -4.69 -10.71
C ALA A 514 14.54 -4.14 -10.91
N ALA A 515 13.55 -5.02 -10.93
CA ALA A 515 12.16 -4.63 -11.16
C ALA A 515 11.56 -3.83 -10.00
N GLU A 516 11.95 -4.10 -8.74
CA GLU A 516 11.49 -3.32 -7.58
C GLU A 516 12.00 -1.88 -7.60
N ALA A 517 13.17 -1.65 -8.22
CA ALA A 517 13.74 -0.33 -8.43
C ALA A 517 13.03 0.46 -9.54
N LEU A 518 12.15 -0.15 -10.33
CA LEU A 518 11.32 0.54 -11.31
C LEU A 518 9.92 0.83 -10.75
N PRO A 519 9.18 1.81 -11.29
CA PRO A 519 7.76 1.94 -11.00
C PRO A 519 6.99 0.66 -11.34
N ASN A 520 6.11 0.21 -10.45
CA ASN A 520 5.25 -0.97 -10.60
C ASN A 520 3.77 -0.59 -10.41
N ARG A 521 2.86 -1.36 -11.03
CA ARG A 521 1.41 -1.12 -11.00
C ARG A 521 0.69 -1.75 -9.81
#